data_AF-A0A8H5ESC4-F1
#
_entry.id   AF-A0A8H5ESC4-F1
#
_cell.length_a   1.000
_cell.length_b   1.000
_cell.length_c   1.000
_cell.angle_alpha   90.00
_cell.angle_beta   90.00
_cell.angle_gamma   90.00
#
_symmetry.space_group_name_H-M   'P 1'
#
loop_
_entity.id
_entity.type
_entity.pdbx_description
1 polymer ?
#
loop_
_entity_poly.entity_id
_entity_poly.type
_entity_poly.pdbx_seq_one_letter_code
_entity_poly.pdbx_strand_id
1 'polypeptide(L)'
;MSPGQGPSREPELPPELIDSVLELLVAEWYSIPYAKRRDHEIRLAVSRCMVVSRAFLTSTRRCLFAHVSTHERPKASSITPLAFSNEDVTARMDSLLKLLRNDPLQDTQPLAGHIRSIEVEMDPLSHKNTDRMRQENLHRWLKQDSGTLDWNARRINMREVLRLLPNLHTFSLIFTSPISAYALHVGLSLAVEKLCRSALLTSLRFENINNFPVDMLASCPNLADLQLVNVHARDAAGDPTSPFAGKYMMTLLPSSWDRQSLRRLRNLTTENSGDVYEAIKANAKQLPLFSSLKALDISVYAYAAPENPGDTHILRAAAPRLESLSIRGIGFDSSCNKFPHIALGKFQALRTLHIKASPLSNLFFRNVPRGLNVFLASDPDASAAIETLVFEFTTVPVIASDIGAFDVDHAWAVVDEHLVDQRLYPYLKLVRFQLSYLYRRRFGMAFETDNSNTPDMDWVTKGLASLSELASKVFPKVAHCERIKYDVCVDLTETQN
;
A
#
# COMPACT_ATOMS: atom_id res chain seq x y z
N MET A 1 -37.94 61.41 11.18
CA MET A 1 -38.06 59.94 11.16
C MET A 1 -36.96 59.41 10.26
N SER A 2 -35.87 58.93 10.85
CA SER A 2 -34.74 58.37 10.11
C SER A 2 -34.97 56.86 9.91
N PRO A 3 -34.73 56.30 8.71
CA PRO A 3 -34.84 54.87 8.48
C PRO A 3 -33.73 54.17 9.27
N GLY A 4 -34.12 53.26 10.17
CA GLY A 4 -33.18 52.44 10.91
C GLY A 4 -32.34 51.62 9.94
N GLN A 5 -31.04 51.89 9.90
CA GLN A 5 -30.07 50.99 9.29
C GLN A 5 -30.16 49.67 10.04
N GLY A 6 -30.71 48.64 9.38
CA GLY A 6 -30.66 47.27 9.87
C GLY A 6 -29.20 46.88 10.11
N PRO A 7 -28.92 46.00 11.10
CA PRO A 7 -27.57 45.60 11.42
C PRO A 7 -26.88 45.10 10.16
N SER A 8 -25.75 45.73 9.81
CA SER A 8 -24.87 45.28 8.74
C SER A 8 -24.54 43.82 9.00
N ARG A 9 -24.99 42.92 8.12
CA ARG A 9 -24.60 41.51 8.16
C ARG A 9 -23.09 41.47 8.02
N GLU A 10 -22.41 41.03 9.08
CA GLU A 10 -20.99 40.73 9.01
C GLU A 10 -20.76 39.72 7.87
N PRO A 11 -19.68 39.86 7.09
CA PRO A 11 -19.39 38.93 6.02
C PRO A 11 -19.11 37.54 6.61
N GLU A 12 -20.04 36.61 6.38
CA GLU A 12 -19.87 35.20 6.73
C GLU A 12 -18.85 34.55 5.76
N LEU A 13 -17.86 33.86 6.31
CA LEU A 13 -16.92 33.08 5.50
C LEU A 13 -17.66 31.92 4.83
N PRO A 14 -17.42 31.63 3.53
CA PRO A 14 -18.02 30.49 2.86
C PRO A 14 -17.67 29.17 3.58
N PRO A 15 -18.63 28.24 3.75
CA PRO A 15 -18.40 26.95 4.38
C PRO A 15 -17.25 26.16 3.75
N GLU A 16 -17.06 26.27 2.43
CA GLU A 16 -16.00 25.60 1.68
C GLU A 16 -14.60 26.09 2.09
N LEU A 17 -14.48 27.38 2.41
CA LEU A 17 -13.23 27.97 2.88
C LEU A 17 -12.92 27.51 4.31
N ILE A 18 -13.94 27.44 5.18
CA ILE A 18 -13.81 26.91 6.54
C ILE A 18 -13.33 25.45 6.50
N ASP A 19 -13.97 24.64 5.65
CA ASP A 19 -13.61 23.24 5.46
C ASP A 19 -12.17 23.09 4.94
N SER A 20 -11.77 23.90 3.95
CA SER A 20 -10.40 23.87 3.41
C SER A 20 -9.34 24.21 4.44
N VAL A 21 -9.59 25.22 5.28
CA VAL A 21 -8.66 25.60 6.37
C VAL A 21 -8.57 24.49 7.42
N LEU A 22 -9.70 23.88 7.78
CA LEU A 22 -9.74 22.77 8.73
C LEU A 22 -9.03 21.52 8.18
N GLU A 23 -9.21 21.21 6.90
CA GLU A 23 -8.52 20.11 6.23
C GLU A 23 -7.00 20.29 6.27
N LEU A 24 -6.51 21.51 6.01
CA LEU A 24 -5.08 21.82 6.13
C LEU A 24 -4.56 21.68 7.56
N LEU A 25 -5.27 22.23 8.54
CA LEU A 25 -4.89 22.13 9.97
C LEU A 25 -4.87 20.67 10.46
N VAL A 26 -5.85 19.87 10.03
CA VAL A 26 -5.95 18.46 10.39
C VAL A 26 -4.88 17.64 9.66
N ALA A 27 -4.62 17.91 8.38
CA ALA A 27 -3.51 17.27 7.65
C ALA A 27 -2.16 17.58 8.31
N GLU A 28 -1.95 18.82 8.74
CA GLU A 28 -0.75 19.22 9.47
C GLU A 28 -0.64 18.46 10.81
N TRP A 29 -1.75 18.31 11.56
CA TRP A 29 -1.80 17.48 12.77
C TRP A 29 -1.29 16.07 12.50
N TYR A 30 -1.75 15.41 11.43
CA TYR A 30 -1.35 14.03 11.11
C TYR A 30 0.06 13.90 10.51
N SER A 31 0.63 14.97 9.96
CA SER A 31 1.94 14.96 9.28
C SER A 31 3.14 14.99 10.23
N ILE A 32 2.94 15.34 11.51
CA ILE A 32 4.02 15.59 12.45
C ILE A 32 4.34 14.32 13.27
N PRO A 33 5.58 13.79 13.22
CA PRO A 33 5.99 12.68 14.08
C PRO A 33 5.85 13.05 15.56
N TYR A 34 5.36 12.12 16.39
CA TYR A 34 5.01 12.23 17.82
C TYR A 34 6.06 12.87 18.79
N ALA A 35 7.23 13.31 18.30
CA ALA A 35 8.38 13.70 19.11
C ALA A 35 8.67 15.23 19.17
N LYS A 36 7.85 16.13 18.61
CA LYS A 36 8.16 17.58 18.57
C LYS A 36 7.08 18.45 19.20
N ARG A 37 7.41 19.10 20.33
CA ARG A 37 6.60 20.04 21.15
C ARG A 37 5.85 21.20 20.44
N ARG A 38 5.90 21.35 19.11
CA ARG A 38 4.98 22.23 18.34
C ARG A 38 3.54 21.71 18.32
N ASP A 39 3.31 20.49 18.82
CA ASP A 39 2.04 19.78 18.86
C ASP A 39 0.91 20.45 19.66
N HIS A 40 1.19 21.39 20.56
CA HIS A 40 0.13 21.99 21.39
C HIS A 40 -0.71 23.01 20.62
N GLU A 41 -0.09 23.83 19.75
CA GLU A 41 -0.76 24.97 19.12
C GLU A 41 -1.78 24.53 18.06
N ILE A 42 -1.43 23.58 17.18
CA ILE A 42 -2.35 23.05 16.17
C ILE A 42 -3.53 22.34 16.83
N ARG A 43 -3.26 21.54 17.88
CA ARG A 43 -4.32 20.85 18.62
C ARG A 43 -5.25 21.81 19.33
N LEU A 44 -4.70 22.87 19.92
CA LEU A 44 -5.45 23.94 20.56
C LEU A 44 -6.26 24.73 19.51
N ALA A 45 -5.70 25.01 18.34
CA ALA A 45 -6.39 25.69 17.24
C ALA A 45 -7.59 24.87 16.76
N VAL A 46 -7.42 23.58 16.46
CA VAL A 46 -8.51 22.68 16.07
C VAL A 46 -9.56 22.59 17.19
N SER A 47 -9.14 22.50 18.44
CA SER A 47 -10.05 22.47 19.60
C SER A 47 -10.81 23.78 19.76
N ARG A 48 -10.18 24.93 19.48
CA ARG A 48 -10.81 26.25 19.47
C ARG A 48 -11.82 26.36 18.34
N CYS A 49 -11.53 25.82 17.15
CA CYS A 49 -12.49 25.76 16.05
C CYS A 49 -13.78 25.05 16.48
N MET A 50 -13.69 23.93 17.22
CA MET A 50 -14.88 23.20 17.68
C MET A 50 -15.84 24.02 18.57
N VAL A 51 -15.37 25.06 19.25
CA VAL A 51 -16.19 25.86 20.17
C VAL A 51 -16.70 27.18 19.56
N VAL A 52 -16.28 27.54 18.35
CA VAL A 52 -16.68 28.80 17.70
C VAL A 52 -18.17 28.83 17.39
N SER A 53 -18.66 27.79 16.72
CA SER A 53 -20.08 27.68 16.33
C SER A 53 -20.45 26.22 16.06
N ARG A 54 -21.76 25.95 15.93
CA ARG A 54 -22.24 24.62 15.53
C ARG A 54 -21.72 24.21 14.16
N ALA A 55 -21.64 25.14 13.21
CA ALA A 55 -21.13 24.86 11.86
C ALA A 55 -19.64 24.47 11.92
N PHE A 56 -18.83 25.22 12.65
CA PHE A 56 -17.42 24.87 12.85
C PHE A 56 -17.26 23.54 13.59
N LEU A 57 -18.09 23.25 14.60
CA LEU A 57 -18.08 21.96 15.29
C LEU A 57 -18.36 20.81 14.32
N THR A 58 -19.38 20.92 13.47
CA THR A 58 -19.71 19.92 12.46
C THR A 58 -18.58 19.72 11.46
N SER A 59 -18.07 20.80 10.87
CA SER A 59 -16.97 20.76 9.91
C SER A 59 -15.69 20.19 10.52
N THR A 60 -15.33 20.63 11.73
CA THR A 60 -14.13 20.14 12.42
C THR A 60 -14.25 18.66 12.74
N ARG A 61 -15.42 18.20 13.23
CA ARG A 61 -15.67 16.76 13.45
C ARG A 61 -15.58 15.98 12.15
N ARG A 62 -16.16 16.49 11.06
CA ARG A 62 -16.10 15.87 9.74
C ARG A 62 -14.67 15.69 9.25
N CYS A 63 -13.82 16.71 9.39
CA CYS A 63 -12.42 16.66 8.95
C CYS A 63 -11.56 15.79 9.88
N LEU A 64 -11.69 15.96 11.21
CA LEU A 64 -10.86 15.25 12.19
C LEU A 64 -11.14 13.75 12.23
N PHE A 65 -12.41 13.35 12.11
CA PHE A 65 -12.81 11.94 12.24
C PHE A 65 -13.06 11.26 10.89
N ALA A 66 -12.82 11.93 9.76
CA ALA A 66 -12.95 11.32 8.44
C ALA A 66 -12.12 10.03 8.32
N HIS A 67 -10.93 10.03 8.92
CA HIS A 67 -9.97 8.92 8.87
C HIS A 67 -9.60 8.47 10.28
N VAL A 68 -9.89 7.21 10.58
CA VAL A 68 -9.53 6.57 11.85
C VAL A 68 -8.54 5.45 11.57
N SER A 69 -7.39 5.45 12.24
CA SER A 69 -6.48 4.31 12.25
C SER A 69 -6.31 3.75 13.65
N THR A 70 -6.43 2.43 13.78
CA THR A 70 -6.23 1.70 15.02
C THR A 70 -5.08 0.72 14.84
N HIS A 71 -3.93 1.06 15.43
CA HIS A 71 -2.77 0.18 15.51
C HIS A 71 -2.78 -0.58 16.84
N GLU A 72 -3.15 -1.84 16.80
CA GLU A 72 -3.11 -2.76 17.95
C GLU A 72 -1.73 -3.43 18.03
N ARG A 73 -0.69 -2.61 18.20
CA ARG A 73 0.68 -3.08 18.45
C ARG A 73 0.95 -3.17 19.96
N PRO A 74 1.52 -4.27 20.48
CA PRO A 74 1.99 -4.32 21.85
C PRO A 74 3.15 -3.34 22.02
N LYS A 75 3.08 -2.47 23.04
CA LYS A 75 4.17 -1.52 23.34
C LYS A 75 5.45 -2.29 23.66
N ALA A 76 6.50 -2.08 22.87
CA ALA A 76 7.80 -2.73 23.07
C ALA A 76 8.53 -2.35 24.37
N SER A 77 8.01 -1.38 25.14
CA SER A 77 8.70 -0.69 26.23
C SER A 77 8.59 -1.30 27.63
N SER A 78 7.90 -2.42 27.84
CA SER A 78 8.00 -3.16 29.10
C SER A 78 9.07 -4.25 28.99
N ILE A 79 10.22 -4.01 29.61
CA ILE A 79 11.35 -4.93 29.73
C ILE A 79 11.02 -6.10 30.70
N THR A 80 9.87 -6.09 31.35
CA THR A 80 9.41 -7.15 32.24
C THR A 80 8.48 -8.14 31.53
N PRO A 81 8.82 -9.44 31.45
CA PRO A 81 8.01 -10.47 30.81
C PRO A 81 6.85 -10.97 31.70
N LEU A 82 6.32 -10.12 32.60
CA LEU A 82 5.29 -10.49 33.56
C LEU A 82 4.07 -9.59 33.37
N ALA A 83 2.98 -10.24 32.95
CA ALA A 83 1.63 -9.71 32.77
C ALA A 83 1.45 -8.65 31.68
N PHE A 84 1.30 -9.10 30.42
CA PHE A 84 0.35 -8.41 29.55
C PHE A 84 -1.03 -8.56 30.22
N SER A 85 -1.60 -7.48 30.75
CA SER A 85 -3.00 -7.52 31.14
C SER A 85 -3.83 -7.69 29.87
N ASN A 86 -4.88 -8.52 29.94
CA ASN A 86 -5.76 -8.77 28.80
C ASN A 86 -6.42 -7.49 28.24
N GLU A 87 -6.39 -6.38 28.99
CA GLU A 87 -7.02 -5.10 28.64
C GLU A 87 -6.25 -4.32 27.57
N ASP A 88 -4.93 -4.52 27.40
CA ASP A 88 -4.12 -3.68 26.50
C ASP A 88 -4.27 -4.04 25.01
N VAL A 89 -4.70 -5.26 24.68
CA VAL A 89 -4.69 -5.79 23.31
C VAL A 89 -5.82 -5.23 22.45
N THR A 90 -6.97 -4.90 23.04
CA THR A 90 -8.16 -4.35 22.35
C THR A 90 -8.50 -2.92 22.79
N ALA A 91 -7.71 -2.33 23.69
CA ALA A 91 -8.00 -1.04 24.32
C ALA A 91 -8.37 0.08 23.33
N ARG A 92 -7.70 0.13 22.16
CA ARG A 92 -7.98 1.15 21.13
C ARG A 92 -9.33 0.94 20.47
N MET A 93 -9.64 -0.28 20.06
CA MET A 93 -10.93 -0.61 19.46
C MET A 93 -12.07 -0.44 20.48
N ASP A 94 -11.83 -0.82 21.73
CA ASP A 94 -12.79 -0.66 22.83
C ASP A 94 -13.03 0.82 23.15
N SER A 95 -11.97 1.63 23.12
CA SER A 95 -12.07 3.08 23.29
C SER A 95 -12.84 3.71 22.13
N LEU A 96 -12.58 3.31 20.89
CA LEU A 96 -13.33 3.77 19.73
C LEU A 96 -14.81 3.41 19.86
N LEU A 97 -15.13 2.17 20.22
CA LEU A 97 -16.52 1.75 20.43
C LEU A 97 -17.20 2.55 21.54
N LYS A 98 -16.51 2.80 22.66
CA LYS A 98 -17.02 3.65 23.75
C LYS A 98 -17.26 5.08 23.27
N LEU A 99 -16.34 5.66 22.48
CA LEU A 99 -16.49 7.00 21.91
C LEU A 99 -17.69 7.10 20.97
N LEU A 100 -17.91 6.08 20.13
CA LEU A 100 -19.06 6.05 19.22
C LEU A 100 -20.39 5.89 19.95
N ARG A 101 -20.43 5.11 21.02
CA ARG A 101 -21.65 4.87 21.82
C ARG A 101 -21.99 6.00 22.78
N ASN A 102 -20.98 6.70 23.29
CA ASN A 102 -21.13 7.77 24.27
C ASN A 102 -20.92 9.15 23.63
N ASP A 103 -21.14 9.27 22.32
CA ASP A 103 -21.02 10.54 21.63
C ASP A 103 -22.11 11.51 22.14
N PRO A 104 -21.77 12.66 22.72
CA PRO A 104 -22.76 13.58 23.28
C PRO A 104 -23.72 14.17 22.23
N LEU A 105 -23.39 14.02 20.95
CA LEU A 105 -24.18 14.51 19.82
C LEU A 105 -24.87 13.38 19.05
N GLN A 106 -24.97 12.18 19.61
CA GLN A 106 -25.49 10.98 18.93
C GLN A 106 -26.86 11.21 18.26
N ASP A 107 -27.75 12.00 18.87
CA ASP A 107 -29.10 12.24 18.37
C ASP A 107 -29.19 13.28 17.25
N THR A 108 -28.15 14.10 17.05
CA THR A 108 -28.19 15.23 16.10
C THR A 108 -27.14 15.09 15.00
N GLN A 109 -25.89 14.78 15.38
CA GLN A 109 -24.74 14.68 14.49
C GLN A 109 -23.78 13.59 15.01
N PRO A 110 -24.17 12.30 14.88
CA PRO A 110 -23.40 11.20 15.44
C PRO A 110 -22.01 11.12 14.80
N LEU A 111 -21.00 10.94 15.64
CA LEU A 111 -19.59 10.80 15.26
C LEU A 111 -19.41 9.72 14.18
N ALA A 112 -20.12 8.61 14.35
CA ALA A 112 -20.20 7.51 13.40
C ALA A 112 -20.53 7.94 11.96
N GLY A 113 -21.36 8.97 11.79
CA GLY A 113 -21.76 9.48 10.48
C GLY A 113 -20.63 10.25 9.76
N HIS A 114 -19.60 10.68 10.47
CA HIS A 114 -18.47 11.43 9.92
C HIS A 114 -17.29 10.54 9.53
N ILE A 115 -17.18 9.33 10.07
CA ILE A 115 -16.10 8.40 9.76
C ILE A 115 -16.31 7.80 8.37
N ARG A 116 -15.36 8.04 7.47
CA ARG A 116 -15.39 7.58 6.07
C ARG A 116 -14.31 6.55 5.76
N SER A 117 -13.26 6.49 6.56
CA SER A 117 -12.15 5.57 6.40
C SER A 117 -11.76 4.98 7.73
N ILE A 118 -11.60 3.65 7.77
CA ILE A 118 -11.00 2.97 8.92
C ILE A 118 -9.85 2.07 8.45
N GLU A 119 -8.70 2.21 9.11
CA GLU A 119 -7.57 1.33 8.99
C GLU A 119 -7.37 0.58 10.30
N VAL A 120 -7.32 -0.75 10.22
CA VAL A 120 -7.11 -1.61 11.36
C VAL A 120 -5.85 -2.41 11.12
N GLU A 121 -4.81 -2.08 11.89
CA GLU A 121 -3.55 -2.80 11.90
C GLU A 121 -3.45 -3.65 13.16
N MET A 122 -3.24 -4.95 13.00
CA MET A 122 -3.20 -5.92 14.08
C MET A 122 -1.91 -6.73 14.06
N ASP A 123 -1.39 -7.04 15.25
CA ASP A 123 -0.32 -8.01 15.43
C ASP A 123 -0.91 -9.37 15.84
N PRO A 124 -0.90 -10.39 14.95
CA PRO A 124 -1.56 -11.65 15.18
C PRO A 124 -0.88 -12.55 16.22
N LEU A 125 0.19 -12.12 16.92
CA LEU A 125 0.55 -12.47 18.32
C LEU A 125 2.01 -12.08 18.67
N SER A 126 2.17 -11.18 19.64
CA SER A 126 3.43 -10.95 20.38
C SER A 126 3.61 -11.98 21.50
N HIS A 127 4.41 -13.02 21.24
CA HIS A 127 5.17 -13.67 22.30
C HIS A 127 6.65 -13.66 21.92
N LYS A 128 7.40 -12.72 22.51
CA LYS A 128 8.87 -12.61 22.45
C LYS A 128 9.57 -13.82 23.08
N ASN A 129 9.48 -14.99 22.45
CA ASN A 129 10.37 -16.13 22.71
C ASN A 129 10.98 -16.70 21.41
N THR A 130 10.91 -15.96 20.30
CA THR A 130 11.19 -16.44 18.95
C THR A 130 12.52 -15.98 18.35
N ASP A 131 13.50 -15.60 19.18
CA ASP A 131 14.91 -15.56 18.71
C ASP A 131 15.59 -16.93 18.77
N ARG A 132 14.97 -17.95 19.40
CA ARG A 132 15.47 -19.34 19.39
C ARG A 132 14.53 -20.39 18.78
N MET A 133 13.30 -20.03 18.42
CA MET A 133 12.26 -20.97 17.96
C MET A 133 11.79 -20.74 16.52
N ARG A 134 12.61 -20.10 15.68
CA ARG A 134 12.19 -19.65 14.34
C ARG A 134 12.05 -20.77 13.28
N GLN A 135 12.34 -22.02 13.61
CA GLN A 135 12.16 -23.15 12.67
C GLN A 135 11.43 -24.36 13.24
N GLU A 136 11.51 -24.66 14.55
CA GLU A 136 10.95 -25.91 15.09
C GLU A 136 9.54 -25.81 15.71
N ASN A 137 9.02 -24.60 15.96
CA ASN A 137 7.72 -24.44 16.64
C ASN A 137 6.59 -23.83 15.81
N LEU A 138 6.80 -23.55 14.53
CA LEU A 138 5.70 -23.23 13.61
C LEU A 138 4.69 -24.40 13.57
N HIS A 139 5.18 -25.64 13.60
CA HIS A 139 4.37 -26.87 13.68
C HIS A 139 3.67 -27.07 15.04
N ARG A 140 4.16 -26.45 16.12
CA ARG A 140 3.53 -26.55 17.45
C ARG A 140 2.44 -25.49 17.63
N TRP A 141 2.59 -24.33 16.96
CA TRP A 141 1.66 -23.22 17.00
C TRP A 141 0.28 -23.56 16.40
N LEU A 142 0.26 -24.37 15.34
CA LEU A 142 -0.97 -24.87 14.71
C LEU A 142 -1.62 -26.06 15.45
N LYS A 143 -0.90 -26.71 16.36
CA LYS A 143 -1.45 -27.80 17.19
C LYS A 143 -2.14 -27.31 18.47
N GLN A 144 -2.08 -26.01 18.76
CA GLN A 144 -2.81 -25.36 19.85
C GLN A 144 -3.75 -24.29 19.29
N ASP A 145 -4.84 -24.75 18.66
CA ASP A 145 -5.96 -23.92 18.18
C ASP A 145 -6.61 -23.05 19.28
N SER A 146 -6.29 -23.21 20.56
CA SER A 146 -6.90 -22.43 21.64
C SER A 146 -6.40 -20.98 21.74
N GLY A 147 -5.14 -20.69 21.38
CA GLY A 147 -4.54 -19.36 21.58
C GLY A 147 -4.96 -18.32 20.53
N THR A 148 -4.99 -18.72 19.26
CA THR A 148 -5.36 -17.82 18.14
C THR A 148 -6.85 -17.54 18.10
N LEU A 149 -7.68 -18.55 18.41
CA LEU A 149 -9.13 -18.38 18.57
C LEU A 149 -9.47 -17.44 19.74
N ASP A 150 -8.75 -17.53 20.87
CA ASP A 150 -8.92 -16.60 22.00
C ASP A 150 -8.46 -15.17 21.64
N TRP A 151 -7.31 -15.01 20.96
CA TRP A 151 -6.83 -13.71 20.46
C TRP A 151 -7.85 -13.02 19.53
N ASN A 152 -8.46 -13.77 18.62
CA ASN A 152 -9.46 -13.24 17.68
C ASN A 152 -10.84 -13.04 18.33
N ALA A 153 -11.26 -13.91 19.25
CA ALA A 153 -12.53 -13.78 19.97
C ALA A 153 -12.58 -12.49 20.81
N ARG A 154 -11.45 -12.07 21.39
CA ARG A 154 -11.34 -10.82 22.16
C ARG A 154 -11.65 -9.57 21.32
N ARG A 155 -11.45 -9.62 20.00
CA ARG A 155 -11.69 -8.51 19.07
C ARG A 155 -13.14 -8.40 18.59
N ILE A 156 -14.08 -8.99 19.33
CA ILE A 156 -15.51 -8.93 19.01
C ILE A 156 -16.04 -7.50 18.85
N ASN A 157 -15.44 -6.52 19.54
CA ASN A 157 -15.85 -5.11 19.45
C ASN A 157 -15.58 -4.50 18.06
N MET A 158 -14.62 -5.02 17.29
CA MET A 158 -14.41 -4.58 15.90
C MET A 158 -15.66 -4.78 15.04
N ARG A 159 -16.36 -5.91 15.22
CA ARG A 159 -17.64 -6.16 14.54
C ARG A 159 -18.66 -5.08 14.88
N GLU A 160 -18.75 -4.68 16.15
CA GLU A 160 -19.68 -3.64 16.59
C GLU A 160 -19.28 -2.25 16.09
N VAL A 161 -17.99 -1.93 16.05
CA VAL A 161 -17.50 -0.69 15.44
C VAL A 161 -17.93 -0.64 13.98
N LEU A 162 -17.58 -1.66 13.18
CA LEU A 162 -17.91 -1.67 11.74
C LEU A 162 -19.44 -1.57 11.49
N ARG A 163 -20.26 -2.16 12.38
CA ARG A 163 -21.72 -2.04 12.30
C ARG A 163 -22.23 -0.61 12.54
N LEU A 164 -21.52 0.17 13.35
CA LEU A 164 -21.90 1.55 13.68
C LEU A 164 -21.45 2.57 12.63
N LEU A 165 -20.68 2.20 11.60
CA LEU A 165 -20.15 3.12 10.60
C LEU A 165 -20.95 3.06 9.29
N PRO A 166 -22.09 3.77 9.17
CA PRO A 166 -22.95 3.68 8.00
C PRO A 166 -22.32 4.27 6.74
N ASN A 167 -21.39 5.22 6.87
CA ASN A 167 -20.82 6.00 5.77
C ASN A 167 -19.37 5.60 5.42
N LEU A 168 -19.00 4.35 5.67
CA LEU A 168 -17.64 3.86 5.43
C LEU A 168 -17.39 3.67 3.92
N HIS A 169 -16.41 4.42 3.39
CA HIS A 169 -15.98 4.39 1.98
C HIS A 169 -14.68 3.61 1.79
N THR A 170 -13.79 3.65 2.79
CA THR A 170 -12.47 3.02 2.76
C THR A 170 -12.29 2.11 3.96
N PHE A 171 -11.82 0.90 3.71
CA PHE A 171 -11.51 -0.07 4.76
C PHE A 171 -10.18 -0.76 4.48
N SER A 172 -9.32 -0.79 5.52
CA SER A 172 -8.03 -1.47 5.47
C SER A 172 -7.90 -2.44 6.64
N LEU A 173 -7.55 -3.69 6.34
CA LEU A 173 -7.27 -4.74 7.31
C LEU A 173 -5.85 -5.24 7.09
N ILE A 174 -4.96 -4.88 8.02
CA ILE A 174 -3.52 -5.10 7.92
C ILE A 174 -3.08 -5.97 9.09
N PHE A 175 -2.39 -7.06 8.79
CA PHE A 175 -1.69 -7.84 9.81
C PHE A 175 -0.19 -7.59 9.72
N THR A 176 0.50 -7.39 10.83
CA THR A 176 1.97 -7.18 10.83
C THR A 176 2.74 -8.46 10.50
N SER A 177 2.08 -9.61 10.55
CA SER A 177 2.61 -10.89 10.07
C SER A 177 1.50 -11.72 9.42
N PRO A 178 1.85 -12.67 8.52
CA PRO A 178 0.86 -13.47 7.79
C PRO A 178 -0.08 -14.26 8.72
N ILE A 179 -1.39 -14.16 8.48
CA ILE A 179 -2.42 -14.92 9.19
C ILE A 179 -3.30 -15.71 8.21
N SER A 180 -3.74 -16.91 8.60
CA SER A 180 -4.78 -17.62 7.84
C SER A 180 -6.15 -17.00 8.06
N ALA A 181 -6.92 -16.79 7.00
CA ALA A 181 -8.30 -16.31 7.08
C ALA A 181 -9.19 -17.25 7.91
N TYR A 182 -8.89 -18.56 7.95
CA TYR A 182 -9.59 -19.53 8.82
C TYR A 182 -9.40 -19.24 10.31
N ALA A 183 -8.33 -18.56 10.70
CA ALA A 183 -8.08 -18.19 12.08
C ALA A 183 -8.95 -16.99 12.52
N LEU A 184 -9.51 -16.23 11.59
CA LEU A 184 -10.35 -15.07 11.90
C LEU A 184 -11.63 -15.50 12.59
N HIS A 185 -11.97 -14.82 13.69
CA HIS A 185 -13.21 -15.07 14.40
C HIS A 185 -14.42 -14.84 13.48
N VAL A 186 -15.39 -15.75 13.51
CA VAL A 186 -16.58 -15.75 12.63
C VAL A 186 -17.29 -14.40 12.60
N GLY A 187 -17.40 -13.73 13.76
CA GLY A 187 -18.04 -12.41 13.86
C GLY A 187 -17.30 -11.31 13.09
N LEU A 188 -15.97 -11.37 13.05
CA LEU A 188 -15.14 -10.43 12.29
C LEU A 188 -15.23 -10.72 10.79
N SER A 189 -15.07 -11.98 10.38
CA SER A 189 -15.22 -12.40 8.97
C SER A 189 -16.58 -11.97 8.42
N LEU A 190 -17.65 -12.19 9.19
CA LEU A 190 -19.00 -11.77 8.83
C LEU A 190 -19.14 -10.24 8.73
N ALA A 191 -18.47 -9.48 9.60
CA ALA A 191 -18.50 -8.02 9.55
C ALA A 191 -17.80 -7.47 8.30
N VAL A 192 -16.63 -8.03 7.96
CA VAL A 192 -15.88 -7.67 6.75
C VAL A 192 -16.69 -8.03 5.49
N GLU A 193 -17.31 -9.22 5.45
CA GLU A 193 -18.16 -9.60 4.32
C GLU A 193 -19.40 -8.71 4.16
N LYS A 194 -20.03 -8.30 5.27
CA LYS A 194 -21.13 -7.33 5.24
C LYS A 194 -20.68 -5.96 4.76
N LEU A 195 -19.49 -5.53 5.17
CA LEU A 195 -18.92 -4.28 4.73
C LEU A 195 -18.64 -4.29 3.23
N CYS A 196 -18.11 -5.40 2.71
CA CYS A 196 -17.88 -5.58 1.27
C CYS A 196 -19.16 -5.42 0.44
N ARG A 197 -20.33 -5.75 1.01
CA ARG A 197 -21.66 -5.54 0.40
C ARG A 197 -22.18 -4.11 0.47
N SER A 198 -21.52 -3.23 1.22
CA SER A 198 -21.93 -1.84 1.36
C SER A 198 -21.86 -1.13 0.00
N ALA A 199 -22.93 -0.40 -0.34
CA ALA A 199 -22.95 0.43 -1.53
C ALA A 199 -22.03 1.66 -1.41
N LEU A 200 -21.55 2.02 -0.23
CA LEU A 200 -20.68 3.18 -0.06
C LEU A 200 -19.19 2.82 -0.12
N LEU A 201 -18.85 1.54 0.03
CA LEU A 201 -17.48 1.09 0.02
C LEU A 201 -16.90 1.19 -1.40
N THR A 202 -15.81 1.93 -1.52
CA THR A 202 -15.11 2.23 -2.79
C THR A 202 -13.65 1.82 -2.75
N SER A 203 -13.03 1.70 -1.58
CA SER A 203 -11.63 1.31 -1.41
C SER A 203 -11.45 0.20 -0.39
N LEU A 204 -10.71 -0.85 -0.77
CA LEU A 204 -10.34 -1.98 0.08
C LEU A 204 -8.83 -2.21 0.08
N ARG A 205 -8.26 -2.41 1.27
CA ARG A 205 -6.89 -2.88 1.45
C ARG A 205 -6.84 -4.09 2.37
N PHE A 206 -6.17 -5.14 1.92
CA PHE A 206 -5.86 -6.32 2.72
C PHE A 206 -4.36 -6.57 2.67
N GLU A 207 -3.78 -6.91 3.82
CA GLU A 207 -2.35 -7.17 3.93
C GLU A 207 -2.02 -8.36 4.84
N ASN A 208 -1.13 -9.23 4.36
CA ASN A 208 -0.62 -10.42 5.05
C ASN A 208 -1.72 -11.43 5.43
N ILE A 209 -2.57 -11.83 4.47
CA ILE A 209 -3.68 -12.78 4.68
C ILE A 209 -3.53 -14.00 3.75
N ASN A 210 -3.42 -15.19 4.33
CA ASN A 210 -3.46 -16.47 3.63
C ASN A 210 -4.89 -17.05 3.60
N ASN A 211 -5.16 -17.96 2.67
CA ASN A 211 -6.49 -18.57 2.47
C ASN A 211 -7.60 -17.53 2.22
N PHE A 212 -7.28 -16.43 1.56
CA PHE A 212 -8.20 -15.30 1.37
C PHE A 212 -9.52 -15.73 0.69
N PRO A 213 -10.70 -15.34 1.22
CA PRO A 213 -12.00 -15.69 0.65
C PRO A 213 -12.31 -14.83 -0.58
N VAL A 214 -11.78 -15.22 -1.72
CA VAL A 214 -11.82 -14.46 -2.99
C VAL A 214 -13.25 -14.07 -3.41
N ASP A 215 -14.24 -14.92 -3.16
CA ASP A 215 -15.63 -14.67 -3.54
C ASP A 215 -16.27 -13.50 -2.77
N MET A 216 -15.66 -13.06 -1.66
CA MET A 216 -16.06 -11.83 -0.97
C MET A 216 -16.00 -10.61 -1.89
N LEU A 217 -15.02 -10.57 -2.81
CA LEU A 217 -14.86 -9.49 -3.78
C LEU A 217 -15.99 -9.44 -4.82
N ALA A 218 -16.68 -10.55 -5.06
CA ALA A 218 -17.87 -10.58 -5.93
C ALA A 218 -18.98 -9.66 -5.41
N SER A 219 -19.01 -9.46 -4.09
CA SER A 219 -20.06 -8.71 -3.39
C SER A 219 -19.77 -7.21 -3.28
N CYS A 220 -18.73 -6.69 -3.94
CA CYS A 220 -18.33 -5.27 -3.86
C CYS A 220 -18.78 -4.46 -5.09
N PRO A 221 -20.04 -3.95 -5.13
CA PRO A 221 -20.61 -3.36 -6.36
C PRO A 221 -19.99 -2.02 -6.76
N ASN A 222 -19.44 -1.27 -5.80
CA ASN A 222 -18.92 0.08 -5.99
C ASN A 222 -17.42 0.20 -5.80
N LEU A 223 -16.71 -0.92 -5.70
CA LEU A 223 -15.26 -0.93 -5.51
C LEU A 223 -14.56 -0.29 -6.71
N ALA A 224 -13.78 0.76 -6.42
CA ALA A 224 -12.96 1.50 -7.37
C ALA A 224 -11.46 1.24 -7.13
N ASP A 225 -11.07 0.98 -5.89
CA ASP A 225 -9.69 0.80 -5.45
C ASP A 225 -9.54 -0.51 -4.67
N LEU A 226 -8.62 -1.38 -5.11
CA LEU A 226 -8.31 -2.63 -4.42
C LEU A 226 -6.79 -2.77 -4.27
N GLN A 227 -6.34 -2.93 -3.02
CA GLN A 227 -4.95 -3.18 -2.68
C GLN A 227 -4.81 -4.51 -1.93
N LEU A 228 -4.02 -5.41 -2.48
CA LEU A 228 -3.70 -6.71 -1.92
C LEU A 228 -2.18 -6.80 -1.76
N VAL A 229 -1.71 -6.92 -0.51
CA VAL A 229 -0.27 -6.97 -0.17
C VAL A 229 0.02 -8.26 0.58
N ASN A 230 0.80 -9.17 0.01
CA ASN A 230 1.03 -10.52 0.55
C ASN A 230 -0.28 -11.22 0.91
N VAL A 231 -1.28 -11.15 0.01
CA VAL A 231 -2.57 -11.81 0.18
C VAL A 231 -2.60 -13.01 -0.76
N HIS A 232 -2.80 -14.19 -0.20
CA HIS A 232 -2.83 -15.44 -0.95
C HIS A 232 -4.20 -16.10 -0.82
N ALA A 233 -4.76 -16.49 -1.96
CA ALA A 233 -6.03 -17.21 -2.00
C ALA A 233 -5.90 -18.61 -1.39
N ARG A 234 -4.70 -19.22 -1.47
CA ARG A 234 -4.36 -20.46 -0.79
C ARG A 234 -3.17 -20.24 0.14
N ASP A 235 -2.96 -21.14 1.08
CA ASP A 235 -1.73 -21.14 1.86
C ASP A 235 -0.53 -21.51 0.96
N ALA A 236 0.29 -20.52 0.59
CA ALA A 236 1.47 -20.69 -0.26
C ALA A 236 2.66 -21.31 0.47
N ALA A 237 2.67 -21.26 1.81
CA ALA A 237 3.74 -21.75 2.68
C ALA A 237 3.31 -22.95 3.55
N GLY A 238 2.13 -23.50 3.28
CA GLY A 238 1.50 -24.49 4.15
C GLY A 238 2.34 -25.75 4.30
N ASP A 239 2.60 -26.10 5.56
CA ASP A 239 2.87 -27.46 5.99
C ASP A 239 1.90 -28.40 5.25
N PRO A 240 2.39 -29.37 4.44
CA PRO A 240 1.52 -30.30 3.71
C PRO A 240 0.63 -31.13 4.66
N THR A 241 0.89 -31.10 5.97
CA THR A 241 0.06 -31.73 6.99
C THR A 241 -1.06 -30.83 7.55
N SER A 242 -1.12 -29.55 7.17
CA SER A 242 -2.24 -28.66 7.52
C SER A 242 -3.55 -29.14 6.88
N PRO A 243 -4.66 -29.27 7.63
CA PRO A 243 -5.95 -29.66 7.07
C PRO A 243 -6.52 -28.63 6.08
N PHE A 244 -5.93 -27.42 6.04
CA PHE A 244 -6.30 -26.32 5.15
C PHE A 244 -5.29 -26.08 4.01
N ALA A 245 -4.25 -26.92 3.90
CA ALA A 245 -3.26 -26.84 2.83
C ALA A 245 -3.95 -26.90 1.46
N GLY A 246 -3.68 -25.92 0.60
CA GLY A 246 -4.26 -25.83 -0.75
C GLY A 246 -5.76 -25.49 -0.83
N LYS A 247 -6.44 -25.24 0.30
CA LYS A 247 -7.87 -24.89 0.32
C LYS A 247 -8.09 -23.37 0.35
N TYR A 248 -9.15 -22.94 -0.33
CA TYR A 248 -9.70 -21.58 -0.22
C TYR A 248 -10.69 -21.52 0.94
N MET A 249 -10.69 -20.42 1.69
CA MET A 249 -11.78 -20.15 2.62
C MET A 249 -13.03 -19.76 1.84
N MET A 250 -14.16 -20.40 2.15
CA MET A 250 -15.46 -20.00 1.62
C MET A 250 -15.99 -18.80 2.41
N THR A 251 -16.71 -17.91 1.74
CA THR A 251 -17.46 -16.84 2.42
C THR A 251 -18.56 -17.43 3.30
N LEU A 252 -18.85 -16.77 4.40
CA LEU A 252 -19.96 -17.11 5.31
C LEU A 252 -21.31 -16.68 4.72
N LEU A 253 -21.32 -15.62 3.92
CA LEU A 253 -22.48 -15.13 3.23
C LEU A 253 -22.46 -15.55 1.75
N PRO A 254 -23.60 -15.99 1.19
CA PRO A 254 -23.68 -16.38 -0.23
C PRO A 254 -23.25 -15.23 -1.13
N SER A 255 -22.24 -15.48 -1.96
CA SER A 255 -21.71 -14.53 -2.94
C SER A 255 -21.65 -15.20 -4.31
N SER A 256 -22.09 -14.48 -5.33
CA SER A 256 -22.02 -14.93 -6.71
C SER A 256 -21.40 -13.83 -7.56
N TRP A 257 -20.45 -14.21 -8.40
CA TRP A 257 -19.88 -13.32 -9.40
C TRP A 257 -20.94 -12.96 -10.46
N ASP A 258 -21.14 -11.67 -10.70
CA ASP A 258 -22.03 -11.17 -11.73
C ASP A 258 -21.35 -10.08 -12.58
N ARG A 259 -22.07 -9.54 -13.57
CA ARG A 259 -21.54 -8.53 -14.49
C ARG A 259 -21.23 -7.18 -13.83
N GLN A 260 -21.71 -6.93 -12.61
CA GLN A 260 -21.45 -5.72 -11.86
C GLN A 260 -20.23 -5.88 -10.93
N SER A 261 -19.93 -7.11 -10.48
CA SER A 261 -18.74 -7.42 -9.67
C SER A 261 -17.47 -6.85 -10.29
N LEU A 262 -16.76 -5.99 -9.53
CA LEU A 262 -15.50 -5.34 -9.92
C LEU A 262 -15.55 -4.52 -11.23
N ARG A 263 -16.74 -4.27 -11.80
CA ARG A 263 -16.86 -3.52 -13.06
C ARG A 263 -16.42 -2.07 -12.91
N ARG A 264 -16.52 -1.52 -11.69
CA ARG A 264 -16.12 -0.15 -11.35
C ARG A 264 -14.66 -0.06 -10.89
N LEU A 265 -13.93 -1.17 -10.82
CA LEU A 265 -12.55 -1.17 -10.36
C LEU A 265 -11.67 -0.39 -11.34
N ARG A 266 -11.03 0.66 -10.83
CA ARG A 266 -10.16 1.57 -11.57
C ARG A 266 -8.69 1.35 -11.20
N ASN A 267 -8.42 1.05 -9.93
CA ASN A 267 -7.07 0.91 -9.42
C ASN A 267 -6.91 -0.46 -8.74
N LEU A 268 -5.89 -1.21 -9.14
CA LEU A 268 -5.57 -2.51 -8.59
C LEU A 268 -4.08 -2.57 -8.24
N THR A 269 -3.77 -2.90 -6.99
CA THR A 269 -2.42 -3.20 -6.53
C THR A 269 -2.36 -4.64 -6.04
N THR A 270 -1.47 -5.45 -6.60
CA THR A 270 -1.24 -6.86 -6.25
C THR A 270 0.23 -7.08 -5.91
N GLU A 271 0.62 -6.67 -4.70
CA GLU A 271 1.94 -6.97 -4.18
C GLU A 271 1.95 -8.41 -3.66
N ASN A 272 2.69 -9.30 -4.33
CA ASN A 272 2.78 -10.72 -4.00
C ASN A 272 1.40 -11.38 -3.78
N SER A 273 0.44 -11.11 -4.67
CA SER A 273 -0.96 -11.54 -4.55
C SER A 273 -1.57 -12.06 -5.86
N GLY A 274 -0.73 -12.49 -6.82
CA GLY A 274 -1.17 -12.86 -8.18
C GLY A 274 -2.09 -14.09 -8.22
N ASP A 275 -1.97 -15.02 -7.26
CA ASP A 275 -2.84 -16.20 -7.16
C ASP A 275 -4.30 -15.85 -6.83
N VAL A 276 -4.53 -14.70 -6.18
CA VAL A 276 -5.88 -14.17 -5.95
C VAL A 276 -6.59 -13.87 -7.27
N TYR A 277 -5.90 -13.31 -8.26
CA TYR A 277 -6.51 -13.05 -9.55
C TYR A 277 -6.90 -14.33 -10.29
N GLU A 278 -6.04 -15.35 -10.29
CA GLU A 278 -6.36 -16.63 -10.95
C GLU A 278 -7.59 -17.28 -10.30
N ALA A 279 -7.72 -17.17 -8.97
CA ALA A 279 -8.92 -17.60 -8.27
C ALA A 279 -10.18 -16.79 -8.67
N ILE A 280 -10.07 -15.46 -8.80
CA ILE A 280 -11.17 -14.60 -9.31
C ILE A 280 -11.59 -15.08 -10.69
N LYS A 281 -10.64 -15.24 -11.61
CA LYS A 281 -10.88 -15.64 -13.00
C LYS A 281 -11.52 -17.02 -13.10
N ALA A 282 -11.09 -17.97 -12.27
CA ALA A 282 -11.66 -19.31 -12.21
C ALA A 282 -13.14 -19.30 -11.78
N ASN A 283 -13.51 -18.39 -10.87
CA ASN A 283 -14.87 -18.29 -10.32
C ASN A 283 -15.79 -17.40 -11.15
N ALA A 284 -15.28 -16.34 -11.76
CA ALA A 284 -16.06 -15.31 -12.47
C ALA A 284 -16.24 -15.57 -13.98
N LYS A 285 -16.07 -16.82 -14.42
CA LYS A 285 -16.05 -17.31 -15.83
C LYS A 285 -16.79 -16.38 -16.82
N GLN A 286 -16.05 -15.91 -17.85
CA GLN A 286 -16.56 -15.10 -18.98
C GLN A 286 -17.03 -13.67 -18.66
N LEU A 287 -16.81 -13.17 -17.45
CA LEU A 287 -17.10 -11.77 -17.12
C LEU A 287 -15.96 -10.84 -17.57
N PRO A 288 -16.25 -9.63 -18.12
CA PRO A 288 -15.26 -8.64 -18.49
C PRO A 288 -14.72 -7.90 -17.25
N LEU A 289 -14.18 -8.67 -16.31
CA LEU A 289 -13.53 -8.15 -15.11
C LEU A 289 -12.38 -7.23 -15.51
N PHE A 290 -12.15 -6.18 -14.72
CA PHE A 290 -11.05 -5.23 -14.93
C PHE A 290 -11.13 -4.41 -16.25
N SER A 291 -12.25 -4.46 -16.96
CA SER A 291 -12.47 -3.67 -18.19
C SER A 291 -12.52 -2.15 -17.97
N SER A 292 -12.62 -1.68 -16.71
CA SER A 292 -12.56 -0.26 -16.34
C SER A 292 -11.25 0.13 -15.66
N LEU A 293 -10.28 -0.78 -15.60
CA LEU A 293 -9.03 -0.56 -14.90
C LEU A 293 -8.20 0.51 -15.61
N LYS A 294 -7.78 1.51 -14.85
CA LYS A 294 -6.96 2.66 -15.28
C LYS A 294 -5.55 2.58 -14.70
N ALA A 295 -5.38 2.13 -13.47
CA ALA A 295 -4.08 1.93 -12.85
C ALA A 295 -3.92 0.49 -12.36
N LEU A 296 -2.77 -0.09 -12.67
CA LEU A 296 -2.41 -1.44 -12.27
C LEU A 296 -0.98 -1.44 -11.71
N ASP A 297 -0.81 -1.99 -10.52
CA ASP A 297 0.48 -2.17 -9.86
C ASP A 297 0.66 -3.65 -9.51
N ILE A 298 1.55 -4.34 -10.22
CA ILE A 298 1.76 -5.78 -10.10
C ILE A 298 3.16 -6.08 -9.58
N SER A 299 3.30 -7.13 -8.77
CA SER A 299 4.62 -7.66 -8.40
C SER A 299 4.95 -8.93 -9.19
N VAL A 300 6.04 -8.88 -9.94
CA VAL A 300 6.65 -10.02 -10.62
C VAL A 300 7.64 -10.67 -9.65
N TYR A 301 7.15 -11.53 -8.76
CA TYR A 301 8.03 -12.13 -7.74
C TYR A 301 8.93 -13.23 -8.34
N ALA A 302 10.21 -13.21 -7.98
CA ALA A 302 11.23 -14.12 -8.51
C ALA A 302 11.04 -15.61 -8.11
N TYR A 303 10.30 -15.89 -7.03
CA TYR A 303 10.12 -17.23 -6.46
C TYR A 303 8.78 -17.89 -6.81
N ALA A 304 7.83 -17.14 -7.40
CA ALA A 304 6.68 -17.76 -8.02
C ALA A 304 7.19 -18.47 -9.28
N ALA A 305 6.81 -19.73 -9.47
CA ALA A 305 7.18 -20.52 -10.64
C ALA A 305 7.01 -19.70 -11.93
N PRO A 306 7.82 -19.93 -12.98
CA PRO A 306 7.83 -19.18 -14.25
C PRO A 306 6.51 -19.21 -15.05
N GLU A 307 5.43 -19.67 -14.43
CA GLU A 307 4.09 -19.82 -14.96
C GLU A 307 3.08 -19.24 -13.96
N ASN A 308 3.20 -17.94 -13.60
CA ASN A 308 2.06 -17.23 -13.01
C ASN A 308 1.28 -16.52 -14.14
N PRO A 309 0.42 -17.23 -14.91
CA PRO A 309 -0.29 -16.63 -16.04
C PRO A 309 -1.23 -15.49 -15.60
N GLY A 310 -1.54 -15.39 -14.31
CA GLY A 310 -2.46 -14.41 -13.72
C GLY A 310 -2.18 -12.99 -14.13
N ASP A 311 -0.97 -12.51 -13.84
CA ASP A 311 -0.61 -11.11 -14.09
C ASP A 311 -0.64 -10.77 -15.58
N THR A 312 -0.24 -11.72 -16.44
CA THR A 312 -0.31 -11.56 -17.91
C THR A 312 -1.76 -11.50 -18.40
N HIS A 313 -2.68 -12.25 -17.78
CA HIS A 313 -4.10 -12.20 -18.12
C HIS A 313 -4.77 -10.91 -17.64
N ILE A 314 -4.44 -10.41 -16.44
CA ILE A 314 -4.90 -9.08 -15.96
C ILE A 314 -4.50 -8.02 -16.97
N LEU A 315 -3.22 -7.99 -17.33
CA LEU A 315 -2.67 -6.99 -18.25
C LEU A 315 -3.38 -7.01 -19.60
N ARG A 316 -3.64 -8.20 -20.17
CA ARG A 316 -4.40 -8.32 -21.43
C ARG A 316 -5.84 -7.83 -21.30
N ALA A 317 -6.50 -8.10 -20.18
CA ALA A 317 -7.87 -7.65 -19.95
C ALA A 317 -7.96 -6.12 -19.75
N ALA A 318 -6.98 -5.53 -19.07
CA ALA A 318 -6.92 -4.10 -18.78
C ALA A 318 -6.33 -3.25 -19.93
N ALA A 319 -5.61 -3.88 -20.87
CA ALA A 319 -4.83 -3.19 -21.91
C ALA A 319 -5.54 -2.03 -22.64
N PRO A 320 -6.83 -2.12 -23.02
CA PRO A 320 -7.49 -1.05 -23.77
C PRO A 320 -7.68 0.26 -23.01
N ARG A 321 -7.66 0.24 -21.67
CA ARG A 321 -7.98 1.42 -20.83
C ARG A 321 -6.93 1.76 -19.80
N LEU A 322 -5.89 0.94 -19.68
CA LEU A 322 -4.85 1.13 -18.70
C LEU A 322 -4.07 2.41 -19.00
N GLU A 323 -4.12 3.37 -18.08
CA GLU A 323 -3.44 4.68 -18.15
C GLU A 323 -2.10 4.64 -17.40
N SER A 324 -1.99 3.81 -16.35
CA SER A 324 -0.79 3.66 -15.53
C SER A 324 -0.49 2.18 -15.23
N LEU A 325 0.76 1.77 -15.45
CA LEU A 325 1.25 0.43 -15.12
C LEU A 325 2.49 0.53 -14.24
N SER A 326 2.49 -0.15 -13.10
CA SER A 326 3.64 -0.34 -12.24
C SER A 326 3.99 -1.82 -12.15
N ILE A 327 5.27 -2.15 -12.32
CA ILE A 327 5.81 -3.51 -12.29
C ILE A 327 6.87 -3.54 -11.19
N ARG A 328 6.67 -4.34 -10.15
CA ARG A 328 7.55 -4.49 -8.98
C ARG A 328 8.19 -5.86 -8.91
N GLY A 329 9.10 -6.05 -7.96
CA GLY A 329 9.62 -7.38 -7.59
C GLY A 329 10.71 -7.93 -8.52
N ILE A 330 11.25 -7.09 -9.42
CA ILE A 330 12.35 -7.48 -10.30
C ILE A 330 13.61 -7.66 -9.45
N GLY A 331 13.94 -8.92 -9.17
CA GLY A 331 15.02 -9.33 -8.28
C GLY A 331 16.37 -9.57 -8.94
N PHE A 332 17.35 -9.99 -8.15
CA PHE A 332 18.75 -10.16 -8.53
C PHE A 332 19.09 -11.40 -9.34
N ASP A 333 18.34 -12.47 -9.10
CA ASP A 333 18.57 -13.80 -9.65
C ASP A 333 17.76 -14.06 -10.92
N SER A 334 16.98 -13.07 -11.37
CA SER A 334 16.09 -13.26 -12.50
C SER A 334 16.93 -13.37 -13.77
N SER A 335 17.09 -14.61 -14.24
CA SER A 335 17.27 -14.87 -15.66
C SER A 335 16.25 -14.04 -16.45
N CYS A 336 16.65 -13.53 -17.61
CA CYS A 336 16.07 -12.42 -18.38
C CYS A 336 14.58 -12.52 -18.80
N ASN A 337 13.80 -13.43 -18.24
CA ASN A 337 12.47 -13.85 -18.69
C ASN A 337 11.31 -13.46 -17.75
N LYS A 338 11.50 -12.58 -16.77
CA LYS A 338 10.43 -12.29 -15.79
C LYS A 338 9.57 -11.06 -16.15
N PHE A 339 9.96 -10.22 -17.10
CA PHE A 339 9.05 -9.17 -17.57
C PHE A 339 7.81 -9.77 -18.25
N PRO A 340 6.61 -9.17 -18.10
CA PRO A 340 5.42 -9.67 -18.76
C PRO A 340 5.61 -9.73 -20.29
N HIS A 341 5.32 -10.88 -20.90
CA HIS A 341 5.37 -11.06 -22.36
C HIS A 341 4.16 -10.41 -23.04
N ILE A 342 4.07 -9.08 -22.98
CA ILE A 342 3.01 -8.29 -23.61
C ILE A 342 3.62 -7.09 -24.31
N ALA A 343 3.29 -6.93 -25.59
CA ALA A 343 3.71 -5.79 -26.38
C ALA A 343 3.14 -4.48 -25.82
N LEU A 344 4.01 -3.51 -25.52
CA LEU A 344 3.60 -2.21 -24.99
C LEU A 344 2.71 -1.43 -25.97
N GLY A 345 2.88 -1.64 -27.27
CA GLY A 345 2.00 -1.08 -28.31
C GLY A 345 0.54 -1.50 -28.21
N LYS A 346 0.21 -2.55 -27.45
CA LYS A 346 -1.19 -2.95 -27.17
C LYS A 346 -1.89 -2.02 -26.18
N PHE A 347 -1.14 -1.24 -25.40
CA PHE A 347 -1.69 -0.34 -24.39
C PHE A 347 -1.83 1.08 -24.95
N GLN A 348 -2.87 1.30 -25.74
CA GLN A 348 -3.09 2.59 -26.43
C GLN A 348 -3.38 3.76 -25.47
N ALA A 349 -3.87 3.47 -24.26
CA ALA A 349 -4.16 4.46 -23.23
C ALA A 349 -3.00 4.69 -22.24
N LEU A 350 -1.94 3.86 -22.28
CA LEU A 350 -0.91 3.85 -21.25
C LEU A 350 -0.04 5.09 -21.37
N ARG A 351 -0.10 5.95 -20.34
CA ARG A 351 0.67 7.19 -20.23
C ARG A 351 1.86 7.04 -19.32
N THR A 352 1.73 6.24 -18.27
CA THR A 352 2.77 6.09 -17.24
C THR A 352 3.18 4.64 -17.10
N LEU A 353 4.47 4.37 -17.26
CA LEU A 353 5.07 3.07 -16.96
C LEU A 353 6.08 3.25 -15.82
N HIS A 354 5.92 2.47 -14.76
CA HIS A 354 6.78 2.47 -13.59
C HIS A 354 7.40 1.08 -13.42
N ILE A 355 8.72 1.01 -13.40
CA ILE A 355 9.48 -0.21 -13.18
C ILE A 355 10.19 -0.09 -11.84
N LYS A 356 9.78 -0.91 -10.88
CA LYS A 356 10.32 -0.94 -9.52
C LYS A 356 11.14 -2.19 -9.29
N ALA A 357 12.36 -1.99 -8.84
CA ALA A 357 13.29 -3.07 -8.56
C ALA A 357 13.91 -2.93 -7.17
N SER A 358 14.00 -4.05 -6.47
CA SER A 358 14.54 -4.12 -5.11
C SER A 358 14.96 -5.55 -4.77
N PRO A 359 16.10 -5.75 -4.08
CA PRO A 359 17.14 -4.74 -3.80
C PRO A 359 17.98 -4.43 -5.07
N LEU A 360 19.02 -3.59 -5.00
CA LEU A 360 20.01 -3.32 -6.08
C LEU A 360 21.36 -4.03 -5.86
N SER A 361 21.96 -4.57 -6.93
CA SER A 361 23.23 -5.29 -6.93
C SER A 361 23.92 -5.14 -8.30
N ASN A 362 25.22 -5.45 -8.38
CA ASN A 362 25.93 -5.45 -9.66
C ASN A 362 25.33 -6.43 -10.69
N LEU A 363 24.80 -7.57 -10.22
CA LEU A 363 24.12 -8.53 -11.09
C LEU A 363 22.81 -7.98 -11.67
N PHE A 364 22.12 -7.13 -10.91
CA PHE A 364 20.91 -6.46 -11.36
C PHE A 364 21.19 -5.60 -12.60
N PHE A 365 22.17 -4.70 -12.52
CA PHE A 365 22.50 -3.78 -13.62
C PHE A 365 23.00 -4.52 -14.87
N ARG A 366 23.53 -5.74 -14.75
CA ARG A 366 23.92 -6.57 -15.90
C ARG A 366 22.74 -7.29 -16.57
N ASN A 367 21.81 -7.82 -15.77
CA ASN A 367 20.75 -8.70 -16.29
C ASN A 367 19.47 -7.95 -16.70
N VAL A 368 19.10 -6.92 -15.94
CA VAL A 368 17.86 -6.16 -16.16
C VAL A 368 17.75 -5.51 -17.54
N PRO A 369 18.79 -4.86 -18.11
CA PRO A 369 18.64 -4.22 -19.41
C PRO A 369 18.24 -5.21 -20.50
N ARG A 370 18.63 -6.49 -20.42
CA ARG A 370 18.25 -7.51 -21.41
C ARG A 370 16.75 -7.82 -21.37
N GLY A 371 16.21 -8.11 -20.18
CA GLY A 371 14.78 -8.37 -20.02
C GLY A 371 13.94 -7.13 -20.30
N LEU A 372 14.42 -5.97 -19.85
CA LEU A 372 13.80 -4.68 -20.11
C LEU A 372 13.77 -4.35 -21.60
N ASN A 373 14.86 -4.63 -22.31
CA ASN A 373 14.94 -4.42 -23.76
C ASN A 373 13.89 -5.24 -24.50
N VAL A 374 13.74 -6.52 -24.17
CA VAL A 374 12.70 -7.39 -24.76
C VAL A 374 11.31 -6.83 -24.47
N PHE A 375 11.07 -6.32 -23.27
CA PHE A 375 9.79 -5.73 -22.89
C PHE A 375 9.49 -4.43 -23.64
N LEU A 376 10.46 -3.51 -23.71
CA LEU A 376 10.32 -2.20 -24.36
C LEU A 376 10.33 -2.27 -25.89
N ALA A 377 11.01 -3.25 -26.48
CA ALA A 377 11.14 -3.42 -27.94
C ALA A 377 10.24 -4.54 -28.50
N SER A 378 9.24 -4.96 -27.73
CA SER A 378 8.42 -6.15 -27.99
C SER A 378 7.60 -6.10 -29.28
N ASP A 379 7.41 -4.92 -29.89
CA ASP A 379 6.75 -4.75 -31.18
C ASP A 379 7.31 -3.50 -31.90
N PRO A 380 8.22 -3.68 -32.89
CA PRO A 380 8.87 -2.55 -33.57
C PRO A 380 7.91 -1.75 -34.46
N ASP A 381 6.76 -2.32 -34.82
CA ASP A 381 5.78 -1.70 -35.71
C ASP A 381 4.66 -0.98 -34.94
N ALA A 382 4.60 -1.13 -33.61
CA ALA A 382 3.56 -0.53 -32.78
C ALA A 382 4.13 0.55 -31.84
N SER A 383 3.78 1.82 -32.10
CA SER A 383 4.16 2.93 -31.23
C SER A 383 3.47 2.84 -29.86
N ALA A 384 4.23 2.99 -28.79
CA ALA A 384 3.71 3.08 -27.43
C ALA A 384 3.21 4.50 -27.13
N ALA A 385 2.11 4.60 -26.39
CA ALA A 385 1.46 5.87 -26.05
C ALA A 385 2.02 6.53 -24.77
N ILE A 386 3.17 6.02 -24.30
CA ILE A 386 3.80 6.33 -23.02
C ILE A 386 4.38 7.74 -23.04
N GLU A 387 4.02 8.53 -22.03
CA GLU A 387 4.50 9.90 -21.82
C GLU A 387 5.55 9.97 -20.72
N THR A 388 5.43 9.12 -19.71
CA THR A 388 6.31 9.09 -18.53
C THR A 388 6.79 7.67 -18.27
N LEU A 389 8.10 7.51 -18.15
CA LEU A 389 8.77 6.29 -17.74
C LEU A 389 9.54 6.52 -16.44
N VAL A 390 9.26 5.74 -15.41
CA VAL A 390 9.95 5.84 -14.12
C VAL A 390 10.66 4.52 -13.84
N PHE A 391 11.95 4.60 -13.59
CA PHE A 391 12.75 3.51 -13.07
C PHE A 391 13.05 3.79 -11.61
N GLU A 392 12.45 3.04 -10.70
CA GLU A 392 12.65 3.16 -9.26
C GLU A 392 13.46 1.97 -8.76
N PHE A 393 14.67 2.24 -8.28
CA PHE A 393 15.57 1.22 -7.79
C PHE A 393 15.86 1.43 -6.31
N THR A 394 15.63 0.38 -5.54
CA THR A 394 15.83 0.42 -4.10
C THR A 394 17.07 -0.39 -3.72
N THR A 395 17.98 0.20 -2.94
CA THR A 395 19.21 -0.46 -2.46
C THR A 395 19.26 -0.53 -0.93
N VAL A 396 19.96 -1.52 -0.39
CA VAL A 396 20.16 -1.74 1.06
C VAL A 396 21.67 -1.67 1.35
N PRO A 397 22.12 -1.12 2.49
CA PRO A 397 23.52 -0.79 2.82
C PRO A 397 24.52 -1.95 2.93
N VAL A 398 24.21 -3.14 2.41
CA VAL A 398 25.00 -4.33 2.73
C VAL A 398 26.41 -4.27 2.15
N ILE A 399 26.70 -3.51 1.08
CA ILE A 399 28.04 -3.53 0.47
C ILE A 399 28.45 -2.16 -0.09
N ALA A 400 28.89 -1.24 0.78
CA ALA A 400 29.49 0.04 0.36
C ALA A 400 30.80 -0.16 -0.44
N SER A 401 31.45 -1.33 -0.34
CA SER A 401 32.68 -1.64 -1.11
C SER A 401 32.43 -1.97 -2.58
N ASP A 402 31.19 -2.28 -2.99
CA ASP A 402 30.87 -2.72 -4.37
C ASP A 402 30.26 -1.60 -5.23
N ILE A 403 29.90 -0.45 -4.63
CA ILE A 403 29.30 0.68 -5.34
C ILE A 403 30.31 1.37 -6.28
N GLY A 404 31.61 1.22 -6.02
CA GLY A 404 32.69 1.85 -6.80
C GLY A 404 32.94 1.24 -8.18
N ALA A 405 32.26 0.15 -8.57
CA ALA A 405 32.51 -0.55 -9.84
C ALA A 405 31.21 -1.01 -10.54
N PHE A 406 30.17 -0.16 -10.56
CA PHE A 406 29.05 -0.38 -11.47
C PHE A 406 29.50 -0.12 -12.91
N ASP A 407 29.94 -1.18 -13.58
CA ASP A 407 30.15 -1.16 -15.03
C ASP A 407 28.77 -1.25 -15.71
N VAL A 408 28.40 -0.18 -16.43
CA VAL A 408 27.13 -0.10 -17.15
C VAL A 408 27.23 -1.06 -18.34
N ASP A 409 26.52 -2.19 -18.25
CA ASP A 409 26.45 -3.17 -19.34
C ASP A 409 26.03 -2.47 -20.65
N HIS A 410 26.67 -2.82 -21.76
CA HIS A 410 26.37 -2.28 -23.09
C HIS A 410 24.89 -2.47 -23.46
N ALA A 411 24.19 -3.43 -22.85
CA ALA A 411 22.75 -3.62 -22.99
C ALA A 411 21.92 -2.40 -22.55
N TRP A 412 22.40 -1.54 -21.65
CA TRP A 412 21.71 -0.29 -21.30
C TRP A 412 21.73 0.71 -22.46
N ALA A 413 22.79 0.74 -23.27
CA ALA A 413 22.85 1.60 -24.45
C ALA A 413 21.75 1.25 -25.46
N VAL A 414 21.36 -0.03 -25.56
CA VAL A 414 20.24 -0.47 -26.41
C VAL A 414 18.90 0.03 -25.85
N VAL A 415 18.72 -0.02 -24.52
CA VAL A 415 17.53 0.55 -23.87
C VAL A 415 17.46 2.06 -24.11
N ASP A 416 18.57 2.77 -23.91
CA ASP A 416 18.71 4.21 -24.15
C ASP A 416 18.36 4.58 -25.61
N GLU A 417 18.84 3.79 -26.57
CA GLU A 417 18.50 3.91 -27.99
C GLU A 417 17.00 3.75 -28.27
N HIS A 418 16.35 2.75 -27.69
CA HIS A 418 14.92 2.58 -27.86
C HIS A 418 14.11 3.72 -27.28
N LEU A 419 14.50 4.26 -26.11
CA LEU A 419 13.77 5.36 -25.47
C LEU A 419 13.80 6.65 -26.29
N VAL A 420 14.89 6.92 -27.02
CA VAL A 420 14.96 8.09 -27.91
C VAL A 420 14.34 7.86 -29.29
N ASP A 421 14.04 6.61 -29.67
CA ASP A 421 13.39 6.30 -30.95
C ASP A 421 11.97 6.89 -31.00
N GLN A 422 11.80 7.91 -31.82
CA GLN A 422 10.53 8.61 -32.01
C GLN A 422 9.45 7.72 -32.66
N ARG A 423 9.83 6.65 -33.35
CA ARG A 423 8.86 5.69 -33.94
C ARG A 423 8.22 4.85 -32.84
N LEU A 424 9.03 4.38 -31.89
CA LEU A 424 8.57 3.54 -30.79
C LEU A 424 7.89 4.37 -29.68
N TYR A 425 8.46 5.53 -29.34
CA TYR A 425 8.01 6.37 -28.22
C TYR A 425 7.78 7.83 -28.63
N PRO A 426 6.83 8.10 -29.54
CA PRO A 426 6.58 9.46 -30.07
C PRO A 426 6.12 10.46 -29.01
N TYR A 427 5.48 9.99 -27.92
CA TYR A 427 4.90 10.84 -26.88
C TYR A 427 5.71 10.93 -25.59
N LEU A 428 6.85 10.22 -25.50
CA LEU A 428 7.69 10.22 -24.30
C LEU A 428 8.23 11.63 -24.03
N LYS A 429 7.93 12.16 -22.85
CA LYS A 429 8.31 13.50 -22.39
C LYS A 429 9.20 13.46 -21.15
N LEU A 430 9.08 12.40 -20.34
CA LEU A 430 9.80 12.28 -19.07
C LEU A 430 10.35 10.87 -18.90
N VAL A 431 11.65 10.78 -18.65
CA VAL A 431 12.31 9.59 -18.12
C VAL A 431 12.87 9.96 -16.76
N ARG A 432 12.36 9.31 -15.71
CA ARG A 432 12.85 9.49 -14.34
C ARG A 432 13.63 8.27 -13.89
N PHE A 433 14.85 8.50 -13.42
CA PHE A 433 15.66 7.51 -12.73
C PHE A 433 15.68 7.84 -11.25
N GLN A 434 14.95 7.07 -10.45
CA GLN A 434 14.87 7.22 -9.01
C GLN A 434 15.67 6.11 -8.32
N LEU A 435 16.55 6.52 -7.42
CA LEU A 435 17.32 5.61 -6.61
C LEU A 435 17.03 5.86 -5.13
N SER A 436 16.46 4.87 -4.47
CA SER A 436 16.11 4.91 -3.05
C SER A 436 17.13 4.11 -2.24
N TYR A 437 17.84 4.78 -1.34
CA TYR A 437 18.76 4.15 -0.41
C TYR A 437 18.06 3.85 0.91
N LEU A 438 17.74 2.58 1.15
CA LEU A 438 17.13 2.13 2.40
C LEU A 438 18.19 1.92 3.47
N TYR A 439 18.40 2.89 4.36
CA TYR A 439 19.26 2.65 5.51
C TYR A 439 18.43 2.20 6.71
N ARG A 440 18.93 1.16 7.39
CA ARG A 440 18.37 0.70 8.65
C ARG A 440 19.05 1.43 9.79
N ARG A 441 18.28 2.10 10.65
CA ARG A 441 18.76 2.50 11.98
C ARG A 441 19.02 1.19 12.74
N ARG A 442 20.28 0.73 12.80
CA ARG A 442 20.64 -0.52 13.49
C ARG A 442 19.99 -0.51 14.88
N PHE A 443 19.25 -1.59 15.18
CA PHE A 443 18.69 -1.91 16.48
C PHE A 443 19.53 -1.35 17.64
N GLY A 444 18.92 -0.51 18.49
CA GLY A 444 19.19 -0.44 19.93
C GLY A 444 20.63 -0.25 20.43
N MET A 445 21.63 -0.13 19.55
CA MET A 445 22.90 0.46 19.88
C MET A 445 22.54 1.91 20.11
N ALA A 446 22.45 2.31 21.37
CA ALA A 446 22.64 3.70 21.71
C ALA A 446 23.84 4.14 20.86
N PHE A 447 23.62 5.06 19.93
CA PHE A 447 24.69 6.00 19.67
C PHE A 447 24.88 6.63 21.04
N GLU A 448 25.84 6.09 21.80
CA GLU A 448 26.33 6.76 22.98
C GLU A 448 26.59 8.16 22.49
N THR A 449 25.76 9.08 22.98
CA THR A 449 25.82 10.49 22.68
C THR A 449 27.01 11.01 23.45
N ASP A 450 28.20 10.54 23.10
CA ASP A 450 29.35 11.41 23.13
C ASP A 450 29.01 12.50 22.13
N ASN A 451 28.64 13.66 22.67
CA ASN A 451 28.12 14.85 22.00
C ASN A 451 29.13 15.50 21.02
N SER A 452 29.99 14.71 20.37
CA SER A 452 31.02 15.17 19.45
C SER A 452 31.20 14.35 18.17
N ASN A 453 30.60 13.15 18.04
CA ASN A 453 30.74 12.34 16.82
C ASN A 453 29.37 11.95 16.26
N THR A 454 28.79 12.82 15.43
CA THR A 454 27.84 12.38 14.40
C THR A 454 28.51 11.24 13.63
N PRO A 455 27.90 10.04 13.52
CA PRO A 455 28.50 8.96 12.76
C PRO A 455 28.80 9.49 11.36
N ASP A 456 30.06 9.34 10.96
CA ASP A 456 30.57 9.85 9.70
C ASP A 456 29.71 9.30 8.55
N MET A 457 28.81 10.13 8.02
CA MET A 457 27.93 9.80 6.91
C MET A 457 28.67 9.90 5.57
N ASP A 458 29.99 10.10 5.58
CA ASP A 458 30.83 10.19 4.37
C ASP A 458 30.66 8.99 3.44
N TRP A 459 30.46 7.79 3.97
CA TRP A 459 30.22 6.60 3.15
C TRP A 459 28.85 6.64 2.44
N VAL A 460 27.83 7.23 3.07
CA VAL A 460 26.51 7.47 2.45
C VAL A 460 26.66 8.54 1.38
N THR A 461 27.29 9.68 1.69
CA THR A 461 27.51 10.77 0.74
C THR A 461 28.31 10.30 -0.48
N LYS A 462 29.38 9.52 -0.29
CA LYS A 462 30.16 8.92 -1.38
C LYS A 462 29.33 7.92 -2.18
N GLY A 463 28.54 7.07 -1.51
CA GLY A 463 27.64 6.13 -2.18
C GLY A 463 26.58 6.84 -3.04
N LEU A 464 25.94 7.88 -2.51
CA LEU A 464 24.95 8.69 -3.23
C LEU A 464 25.58 9.41 -4.44
N ALA A 465 26.79 9.96 -4.28
CA ALA A 465 27.52 10.58 -5.38
C ALA A 465 27.84 9.59 -6.51
N SER A 466 28.36 8.41 -6.17
CA SER A 466 28.63 7.34 -7.15
C SER A 466 27.36 6.84 -7.85
N LEU A 467 26.23 6.79 -7.14
CA LEU A 467 24.96 6.35 -7.73
C LEU A 467 24.32 7.43 -8.60
N SER A 468 24.49 8.71 -8.24
CA SER A 468 24.10 9.85 -9.09
C SER A 468 24.93 9.86 -10.38
N GLU A 469 26.24 9.63 -10.27
CA GLU A 469 27.12 9.49 -11.43
C GLU A 469 26.70 8.29 -12.29
N LEU A 470 26.41 7.14 -11.69
CA LEU A 470 25.90 5.97 -12.39
C LEU A 470 24.63 6.31 -13.17
N ALA A 471 23.62 6.90 -12.51
CA ALA A 471 22.37 7.28 -13.14
C ALA A 471 22.62 8.16 -14.38
N SER A 472 23.48 9.17 -14.27
CA SER A 472 23.85 10.04 -15.41
C SER A 472 24.48 9.30 -16.60
N LYS A 473 25.08 8.12 -16.37
CA LYS A 473 25.70 7.27 -17.40
C LYS A 473 24.75 6.21 -17.98
N VAL A 474 23.62 5.91 -17.34
CA VAL A 474 22.70 4.86 -17.82
C VAL A 474 21.99 5.28 -19.11
N PHE A 475 21.58 6.55 -19.20
CA PHE A 475 20.78 7.06 -20.32
C PHE A 475 21.35 8.35 -20.96
N PRO A 476 22.58 8.30 -21.52
CA PRO A 476 23.20 9.49 -22.10
C PRO A 476 22.40 10.05 -23.28
N LYS A 477 21.83 9.24 -24.18
CA LYS A 477 21.07 9.76 -25.32
C LYS A 477 19.77 10.41 -24.86
N VAL A 478 19.05 9.81 -23.91
CA VAL A 478 17.87 10.44 -23.30
C VAL A 478 18.22 11.77 -22.65
N ALA A 479 19.34 11.85 -21.90
CA ALA A 479 19.79 13.07 -21.24
C ALA A 479 20.08 14.23 -22.21
N HIS A 480 20.51 13.93 -23.44
CA HIS A 480 20.79 14.91 -24.50
C HIS A 480 19.64 15.09 -25.49
N CYS A 481 18.51 14.40 -25.32
CA CYS A 481 17.36 14.51 -26.20
C CYS A 481 16.50 15.73 -25.83
N GLU A 482 16.41 16.72 -26.73
CA GLU A 482 15.64 17.96 -26.46
C GLU A 482 14.15 17.73 -26.16
N ARG A 483 13.58 16.63 -26.67
CA ARG A 483 12.16 16.28 -26.47
C ARG A 483 11.88 15.66 -25.10
N ILE A 484 12.89 15.03 -24.49
CA ILE A 484 12.71 14.20 -23.29
C ILE A 484 13.39 14.88 -22.12
N LYS A 485 12.61 15.22 -21.09
CA LYS A 485 13.17 15.60 -19.80
C LYS A 485 13.73 14.36 -19.12
N TYR A 486 15.04 14.37 -18.85
CA TYR A 486 15.68 13.37 -18.00
C TYR A 486 15.77 13.88 -16.56
N ASP A 487 15.20 13.14 -15.62
CA ASP A 487 15.14 13.49 -14.21
C ASP A 487 15.84 12.42 -13.38
N VAL A 488 16.83 12.81 -12.57
CA VAL A 488 17.57 11.89 -11.70
C VAL A 488 17.30 12.28 -10.26
N CYS A 489 16.70 11.37 -9.51
CA CYS A 489 16.38 11.54 -8.09
C CYS A 489 17.14 10.49 -7.28
N VAL A 490 17.85 10.93 -6.25
CA VAL A 490 18.53 10.03 -5.32
C VAL A 490 18.02 10.37 -3.93
N ASP A 491 17.26 9.44 -3.36
CA ASP A 491 16.56 9.62 -2.09
C ASP A 491 17.17 8.73 -1.00
N LEU A 492 17.30 9.28 0.20
CA LEU A 492 17.66 8.52 1.40
C LEU A 492 16.38 8.21 2.19
N THR A 493 16.01 6.94 2.25
CA THR A 493 14.76 6.50 2.90
C THR A 493 15.07 5.74 4.18
N GLU A 494 14.57 6.25 5.31
CA GLU A 494 14.65 5.55 6.59
C GLU A 494 13.60 4.43 6.64
N THR A 495 14.03 3.18 6.77
CA THR A 495 13.09 2.07 7.00
C THR A 495 12.64 2.07 8.45
N GLN A 496 11.36 2.37 8.70
CA GLN A 496 10.71 2.10 9.98
C GLN A 496 10.31 0.61 10.00
N ASN A 497 10.81 -0.14 11.00
CA ASN A 497 10.21 -1.43 11.34
C ASN A 497 9.14 -1.20 12.40
#